data_AF-A0A653ZQ27-F1
#
_entry.id   AF-A0A653ZQ27-F1
#
_cell.length_a   1.000
_cell.length_b   1.000
_cell.length_c   1.000
_cell.angle_alpha   90.00
_cell.angle_beta   90.00
_cell.angle_gamma   90.00
#
_symmetry.space_group_name_H-M   'P 1'
#
loop_
_entity.id
_entity.type
_entity.pdbx_description
1 polymer ?
#
loop_
_entity_poly.entity_id
_entity_poly.type
_entity_poly.pdbx_seq_one_letter_code
_entity_poly.pdbx_strand_id
1 'polypeptide(L)'
;MKFSAYESNRNVVSVWAYPLFLVLILLLIHNWTGALTWPILDADHQRDFNTALGTTMLSGFFWLTIRNVHKNAASTLIAALLSLEKLSKFNHHRRVLGRQFAKHLMWSTSIGVIMPVVYLLSEGLVTRIDEPEVLVIALTSIPFWLLLTLFILQVFSNTHYLQQLASTEEPDSIKELNLLREVFDMALSNTLIAVCGFALTPIFWINKPVPVFDIGVLTVYAIFISTYLFLPMIIVAKRMRTVSNIVMKEQESELTHLIRQQVSCDVKLSLSKKIESIETNKETLRRILSKTQKLRLLMCMMPLPASWFFFLFVESFY
;
A
#
# COMPACT_ATOMS: atom_id res chain seq x y z
N MET A 1 -14.28 9.49 6.18
CA MET A 1 -14.47 8.94 4.82
C MET A 1 -14.60 10.13 3.87
N LYS A 2 -13.58 10.47 3.09
CA LYS A 2 -13.73 11.46 2.01
C LYS A 2 -14.12 10.68 0.76
N PHE A 3 -15.42 10.69 0.43
CA PHE A 3 -15.89 10.24 -0.87
C PHE A 3 -15.37 11.24 -1.92
N SER A 4 -14.42 10.79 -2.72
CA SER A 4 -13.84 11.55 -3.83
C SER A 4 -14.89 11.74 -4.93
N ALA A 5 -14.88 12.92 -5.56
CA ALA A 5 -15.83 13.45 -6.53
C ALA A 5 -15.92 12.70 -7.88
N TYR A 6 -15.66 11.39 -7.89
CA TYR A 6 -15.62 10.54 -9.08
C TYR A 6 -16.77 9.53 -9.15
N GLU A 7 -17.90 9.81 -8.50
CA GLU A 7 -19.17 9.12 -8.77
C GLU A 7 -20.05 9.97 -9.67
N SER A 8 -19.50 10.41 -10.81
CA SER A 8 -20.31 10.89 -11.92
C SER A 8 -20.81 9.69 -12.73
N ASN A 9 -21.90 9.11 -12.25
CA ASN A 9 -23.03 8.53 -12.98
C ASN A 9 -22.81 8.08 -14.46
N ARG A 10 -21.92 7.11 -14.71
CA ARG A 10 -21.86 6.35 -15.99
C ARG A 10 -21.39 4.91 -15.77
N ASN A 11 -22.31 3.95 -15.66
CA ASN A 11 -22.07 2.49 -15.74
C ASN A 11 -20.70 2.01 -15.19
N VAL A 12 -20.29 2.52 -14.03
CA VAL A 12 -19.01 2.13 -13.43
C VAL A 12 -19.26 0.85 -12.68
N VAL A 13 -18.88 -0.28 -13.29
CA VAL A 13 -18.80 -1.57 -12.60
C VAL A 13 -18.06 -1.36 -11.28
N SER A 14 -18.73 -1.70 -10.17
CA SER A 14 -18.27 -1.46 -8.81
C SER A 14 -16.79 -1.78 -8.62
N VAL A 15 -16.09 -1.03 -7.77
CA VAL A 15 -14.67 -1.26 -7.44
C VAL A 15 -14.41 -2.70 -6.99
N TRP A 16 -15.46 -3.36 -6.48
CA TRP A 16 -15.46 -4.71 -5.94
C TRP A 16 -15.77 -5.81 -6.95
N ALA A 17 -16.46 -5.49 -8.06
CA ALA A 17 -17.04 -6.51 -8.92
C ALA A 17 -15.97 -7.41 -9.59
N TYR A 18 -14.96 -6.84 -10.25
CA TYR A 18 -13.92 -7.66 -10.90
C TYR A 18 -13.11 -8.54 -9.92
N PRO A 19 -12.61 -8.01 -8.78
CA PRO A 19 -11.98 -8.87 -7.77
C PRO A 19 -12.89 -9.97 -7.25
N LEU A 20 -14.17 -9.67 -7.02
CA LEU A 20 -15.14 -10.65 -6.54
C LEU A 20 -15.43 -11.74 -7.59
N PHE A 21 -15.58 -11.35 -8.87
CA PHE A 21 -15.70 -12.33 -9.95
C PHE A 21 -14.47 -13.22 -10.06
N LEU A 22 -13.26 -12.69 -9.92
CA LEU A 22 -12.05 -13.50 -9.90
C LEU A 22 -12.11 -14.54 -8.77
N VAL A 23 -12.42 -14.11 -7.55
CA VAL A 23 -12.51 -15.01 -6.39
C VAL A 23 -13.55 -16.09 -6.63
N LEU A 24 -14.75 -15.74 -7.09
CA LEU A 24 -15.80 -16.72 -7.37
C LEU A 24 -15.40 -17.72 -8.46
N ILE A 25 -14.78 -17.26 -9.54
CA ILE A 25 -14.31 -18.13 -10.62
C ILE A 25 -13.22 -19.08 -10.11
N LEU A 26 -12.24 -18.56 -9.35
CA LEU A 26 -11.17 -19.39 -8.80
C LEU A 26 -11.70 -20.43 -7.80
N LEU A 27 -12.62 -20.04 -6.90
CA LEU A 27 -13.28 -20.97 -5.99
C LEU A 27 -14.03 -22.07 -6.74
N LEU A 28 -14.76 -21.72 -7.82
CA LEU A 28 -15.46 -22.70 -8.65
C LEU A 28 -14.49 -23.67 -9.34
N ILE A 29 -13.38 -23.14 -9.88
CA ILE A 29 -12.34 -23.95 -10.53
C ILE A 29 -11.72 -24.91 -9.50
N HIS A 30 -11.28 -24.42 -8.34
CA HIS A 30 -10.65 -25.26 -7.32
C HIS A 30 -11.62 -26.27 -6.70
N ASN A 31 -12.89 -25.92 -6.55
CA ASN A 31 -13.91 -26.86 -6.10
C ASN A 31 -14.19 -27.94 -7.16
N TRP A 32 -14.25 -27.57 -8.44
CA TRP A 32 -14.48 -28.53 -9.52
C TRP A 32 -13.32 -29.51 -9.69
N THR A 33 -12.08 -29.07 -9.43
CA THR A 33 -10.88 -29.88 -9.64
C THR A 33 -10.52 -30.77 -8.47
N GLY A 34 -11.22 -30.66 -7.33
CA GLY A 34 -10.96 -31.45 -6.12
C GLY A 34 -10.16 -30.72 -5.04
N ALA A 35 -9.50 -29.62 -5.38
CA ALA A 35 -8.60 -28.90 -4.45
C ALA A 35 -9.33 -28.33 -3.21
N LEU A 36 -10.65 -28.04 -3.31
CA LEU A 36 -11.47 -27.57 -2.17
C LEU A 36 -12.44 -28.63 -1.64
N THR A 37 -12.07 -29.92 -1.68
CA THR A 37 -12.91 -30.99 -1.12
C THR A 37 -12.86 -31.05 0.40
N TRP A 38 -14.00 -31.35 1.02
CA TRP A 38 -14.15 -31.64 2.44
C TRP A 38 -14.96 -32.94 2.62
N PRO A 39 -14.60 -33.85 3.54
CA PRO A 39 -13.51 -33.78 4.53
C PRO A 39 -12.11 -33.96 3.90
N ILE A 40 -11.11 -33.36 4.52
CA ILE A 40 -9.71 -33.45 4.10
C ILE A 40 -9.12 -34.77 4.62
N LEU A 41 -8.63 -35.60 3.70
CA LEU A 41 -8.24 -36.98 4.00
C LEU A 41 -6.77 -37.11 4.42
N ASP A 42 -5.88 -36.40 3.72
CA ASP A 42 -4.44 -36.56 3.91
C ASP A 42 -3.69 -35.23 4.00
N ALA A 43 -2.44 -35.35 4.41
CA ALA A 43 -1.47 -34.29 4.45
C ALA A 43 -1.35 -33.50 3.12
N ASP A 44 -1.32 -34.19 1.99
CA ASP A 44 -1.19 -33.57 0.68
C ASP A 44 -2.43 -32.74 0.31
N HIS A 45 -3.62 -33.32 0.49
CA HIS A 45 -4.91 -32.65 0.26
C HIS A 45 -5.10 -31.42 1.16
N GLN A 46 -4.60 -31.43 2.41
CA GLN A 46 -4.63 -30.25 3.28
C GLN A 46 -3.78 -29.10 2.71
N ARG A 47 -2.60 -29.40 2.15
CA ARG A 47 -1.74 -28.40 1.52
C ARG A 47 -2.43 -27.82 0.29
N ASP A 48 -3.00 -28.68 -0.54
CA ASP A 48 -3.64 -28.29 -1.79
C ASP A 48 -4.88 -27.42 -1.52
N PHE A 49 -5.67 -27.78 -0.50
CA PHE A 49 -6.77 -26.98 0.02
C PHE A 49 -6.34 -25.59 0.50
N ASN A 50 -5.34 -25.53 1.38
CA ASN A 50 -4.84 -24.27 1.92
C ASN A 50 -4.27 -23.36 0.82
N THR A 51 -3.57 -23.96 -0.15
CA THR A 51 -2.97 -23.23 -1.27
C THR A 51 -4.02 -22.70 -2.22
N ALA A 52 -5.02 -23.51 -2.58
CA ALA A 52 -6.16 -23.10 -3.39
C ALA A 52 -6.93 -21.94 -2.73
N LEU A 53 -7.25 -22.07 -1.44
CA LEU A 53 -7.97 -21.03 -0.69
C LEU A 53 -7.13 -19.75 -0.56
N GLY A 54 -5.87 -19.88 -0.13
CA GLY A 54 -4.96 -18.76 0.11
C GLY A 54 -4.68 -17.96 -1.16
N THR A 55 -4.30 -18.64 -2.26
CA THR A 55 -4.05 -17.98 -3.55
C THR A 55 -5.29 -17.31 -4.11
N THR A 56 -6.47 -17.92 -3.95
CA THR A 56 -7.74 -17.35 -4.40
C THR A 56 -8.10 -16.07 -3.64
N MET A 57 -8.13 -16.13 -2.30
CA MET A 57 -8.49 -14.98 -1.48
C MET A 57 -7.50 -13.83 -1.66
N LEU A 58 -6.20 -14.13 -1.65
CA LEU A 58 -5.16 -13.11 -1.80
C LEU A 58 -5.13 -12.51 -3.20
N SER A 59 -5.42 -13.27 -4.27
CA SER A 59 -5.53 -12.71 -5.63
C SER A 59 -6.64 -11.65 -5.70
N GLY A 60 -7.83 -11.97 -5.20
CA GLY A 60 -8.92 -11.01 -5.11
C GLY A 60 -8.55 -9.78 -4.28
N PHE A 61 -7.92 -10.01 -3.12
CA PHE A 61 -7.45 -8.95 -2.24
C PHE A 61 -6.45 -8.00 -2.91
N PHE A 62 -5.42 -8.53 -3.56
CA PHE A 62 -4.39 -7.71 -4.22
C PHE A 62 -4.96 -6.95 -5.41
N TRP A 63 -5.85 -7.55 -6.20
CA TRP A 63 -6.52 -6.82 -7.28
C TRP A 63 -7.34 -5.65 -6.74
N LEU A 64 -8.18 -5.90 -5.74
CA LEU A 64 -8.95 -4.84 -5.10
C LEU A 64 -8.04 -3.72 -4.58
N THR A 65 -6.93 -4.11 -3.95
CA THR A 65 -5.97 -3.17 -3.39
C THR A 65 -5.28 -2.35 -4.48
N ILE A 66 -4.89 -2.94 -5.61
CA ILE A 66 -4.35 -2.20 -6.76
C ILE A 66 -5.34 -1.14 -7.24
N ARG A 67 -6.65 -1.48 -7.35
CA ARG A 67 -7.67 -0.50 -7.74
C ARG A 67 -7.77 0.65 -6.73
N ASN A 68 -7.68 0.35 -5.44
CA ASN A 68 -7.66 1.37 -4.39
C ASN A 68 -6.40 2.25 -4.46
N VAL A 69 -5.22 1.67 -4.69
CA VAL A 69 -3.96 2.41 -4.90
C VAL A 69 -4.10 3.37 -6.07
N HIS A 70 -4.66 2.93 -7.20
CA HIS A 70 -4.88 3.80 -8.37
C HIS A 70 -5.88 4.91 -8.10
N LYS A 71 -6.99 4.61 -7.40
CA LYS A 71 -7.97 5.63 -7.00
C LYS A 71 -7.34 6.68 -6.08
N ASN A 72 -6.57 6.23 -5.08
CA ASN A 72 -5.87 7.11 -4.15
C ASN A 72 -4.83 7.97 -4.87
N ALA A 73 -3.99 7.36 -5.72
CA ALA A 73 -3.00 8.08 -6.51
C ALA A 73 -3.62 9.11 -7.45
N ALA A 74 -4.72 8.78 -8.13
CA ALA A 74 -5.43 9.72 -8.99
C ALA A 74 -6.02 10.90 -8.19
N SER A 75 -6.62 10.62 -7.02
CA SER A 75 -7.17 11.66 -6.15
C SER A 75 -6.08 12.60 -5.63
N THR A 76 -4.94 12.06 -5.20
CA THR A 76 -3.79 12.87 -4.75
C THR A 76 -3.15 13.63 -5.90
N LEU A 77 -3.07 13.05 -7.11
CA LEU A 77 -2.59 13.76 -8.29
C LEU A 77 -3.47 14.97 -8.64
N ILE A 78 -4.80 14.82 -8.57
CA ILE A 78 -5.72 15.94 -8.82
C ILE A 78 -5.53 17.03 -7.77
N ALA A 79 -5.48 16.66 -6.49
CA ALA A 79 -5.26 17.61 -5.41
C ALA A 79 -3.93 18.38 -5.58
N ALA A 80 -2.85 17.67 -5.93
CA ALA A 80 -1.57 18.28 -6.23
C ALA A 80 -1.64 19.25 -7.43
N LEU A 81 -2.25 18.85 -8.54
CA LEU A 81 -2.36 19.70 -9.72
C LEU A 81 -3.30 20.90 -9.54
N LEU A 82 -4.31 20.78 -8.67
CA LEU A 82 -5.15 21.91 -8.26
C LEU A 82 -4.36 22.92 -7.44
N SER A 83 -3.59 22.47 -6.45
CA SER A 83 -2.71 23.33 -5.64
C SER A 83 -1.65 24.04 -6.50
N LEU A 84 -1.17 23.36 -7.54
CA LEU A 84 -0.18 23.87 -8.48
C LEU A 84 -0.76 24.72 -9.63
N GLU A 85 -2.09 24.91 -9.68
CA GLU A 85 -2.80 25.60 -10.79
C GLU A 85 -2.51 25.00 -12.19
N LYS A 86 -2.16 23.70 -12.25
CA LYS A 86 -1.72 22.97 -13.45
C LYS A 86 -2.66 21.83 -13.84
N LEU A 87 -3.95 21.94 -13.51
CA LEU A 87 -4.93 20.88 -13.77
C LEU A 87 -5.00 20.47 -15.26
N SER A 88 -4.73 21.39 -16.18
CA SER A 88 -4.64 21.12 -17.63
C SER A 88 -3.60 20.05 -17.98
N LYS A 89 -2.59 19.84 -17.14
CA LYS A 89 -1.55 18.81 -17.32
C LYS A 89 -1.95 17.43 -16.80
N PHE A 90 -3.14 17.25 -16.21
CA PHE A 90 -3.57 15.96 -15.65
C PHE A 90 -3.41 14.79 -16.64
N ASN A 91 -3.81 14.98 -17.89
CA ASN A 91 -3.70 13.95 -18.93
C ASN A 91 -2.23 13.57 -19.23
N HIS A 92 -1.29 14.50 -19.08
CA HIS A 92 0.13 14.23 -19.23
C HIS A 92 0.62 13.31 -18.11
N HIS A 93 0.39 13.69 -16.84
CA HIS A 93 0.80 12.88 -15.69
C HIS A 93 0.12 11.51 -15.66
N ARG A 94 -1.17 11.43 -16.03
CA ARG A 94 -1.89 10.16 -16.19
C ARG A 94 -1.25 9.25 -17.24
N ARG A 95 -0.78 9.79 -18.37
CA ARG A 95 -0.06 9.00 -19.40
C ARG A 95 1.29 8.51 -18.89
N VAL A 96 2.01 9.31 -18.11
CA VAL A 96 3.29 8.89 -17.49
C VAL A 96 3.06 7.71 -16.54
N LEU A 97 2.10 7.83 -15.62
CA LEU A 97 1.73 6.75 -14.70
C LEU A 97 1.22 5.51 -15.44
N GLY A 98 0.44 5.69 -16.52
CA GLY A 98 -0.04 4.58 -17.35
C GLY A 98 1.09 3.81 -18.04
N ARG A 99 2.12 4.50 -18.54
CA ARG A 99 3.32 3.86 -19.11
C ARG A 99 4.12 3.10 -18.06
N GLN A 100 4.24 3.65 -16.85
CA GLN A 100 4.89 2.96 -15.73
C GLN A 100 4.09 1.72 -15.32
N PHE A 101 2.76 1.82 -15.26
CA PHE A 101 1.88 0.67 -15.01
C PHE A 101 2.08 -0.45 -16.03
N ALA A 102 2.13 -0.13 -17.32
CA ALA A 102 2.37 -1.13 -18.36
C ALA A 102 3.71 -1.86 -18.17
N LYS A 103 4.79 -1.13 -17.82
CA LYS A 103 6.09 -1.73 -17.50
C LYS A 103 6.02 -2.63 -16.27
N HIS A 104 5.37 -2.18 -15.19
CA HIS A 104 5.20 -3.00 -13.99
C HIS A 104 4.39 -4.25 -14.28
N LEU A 105 3.32 -4.14 -15.08
CA LEU A 105 2.53 -5.30 -15.50
C LEU A 105 3.38 -6.34 -16.25
N MET A 106 4.26 -5.90 -17.14
CA MET A 106 5.20 -6.81 -17.83
C MET A 106 6.12 -7.52 -16.83
N TRP A 107 6.78 -6.77 -15.93
CA TRP A 107 7.68 -7.36 -14.93
C TRP A 107 6.97 -8.32 -13.97
N SER A 108 5.76 -7.94 -13.52
CA SER A 108 4.94 -8.76 -12.65
C SER A 108 4.42 -10.00 -13.34
N THR A 109 4.17 -9.96 -14.65
CA THR A 109 3.80 -11.15 -15.43
C THR A 109 4.94 -12.16 -15.46
N SER A 110 6.18 -11.71 -15.68
CA SER A 110 7.35 -12.59 -15.64
C SER A 110 7.51 -13.27 -14.28
N ILE A 111 7.39 -12.51 -13.18
CA ILE A 111 7.45 -13.08 -11.82
C ILE A 111 6.26 -14.02 -11.57
N GLY A 112 5.08 -13.64 -12.07
CA GLY A 112 3.85 -14.45 -11.99
C GLY A 112 4.00 -15.85 -12.57
N VAL A 113 4.75 -16.00 -13.67
CA VAL A 113 4.99 -17.31 -14.30
C VAL A 113 6.17 -18.04 -13.66
N ILE A 114 7.26 -17.33 -13.32
CA ILE A 114 8.47 -17.95 -12.77
C ILE A 114 8.23 -18.53 -11.37
N MET A 115 7.52 -17.81 -10.49
CA MET A 115 7.37 -18.21 -9.09
C MET A 115 6.63 -19.55 -8.91
N PRO A 116 5.49 -19.83 -9.58
CA PRO A 116 4.87 -21.15 -9.55
C PRO A 116 5.79 -22.28 -10.02
N VAL A 117 6.59 -22.06 -11.06
CA VAL A 117 7.54 -23.08 -11.56
C VAL A 117 8.63 -23.36 -10.52
N VAL A 118 9.19 -22.31 -9.92
CA VAL A 118 10.19 -22.46 -8.83
C VAL A 118 9.58 -23.21 -7.66
N TYR A 119 8.35 -22.88 -7.26
CA TYR A 119 7.63 -23.53 -6.18
C TYR A 119 7.38 -25.03 -6.45
N LEU A 120 6.94 -25.36 -7.67
CA LEU A 120 6.72 -26.75 -8.07
C LEU A 120 7.99 -27.59 -7.96
N LEU A 121 9.13 -27.02 -8.38
CA LEU A 121 10.44 -27.68 -8.32
C LEU A 121 10.96 -27.81 -6.89
N SER A 122 10.82 -26.77 -6.05
CA SER A 122 11.36 -26.76 -4.69
C SER A 122 10.61 -27.70 -3.74
N GLU A 123 9.28 -27.78 -3.88
CA GLU A 123 8.42 -28.62 -3.04
C GLU A 123 8.23 -30.03 -3.61
N GLY A 124 8.92 -30.38 -4.70
CA GLY A 124 8.83 -31.69 -5.34
C GLY A 124 7.45 -31.99 -5.95
N LEU A 125 6.59 -30.99 -6.09
CA LEU A 125 5.23 -31.11 -6.65
C LEU A 125 5.22 -31.55 -8.13
N VAL A 126 6.36 -31.45 -8.82
CA VAL A 126 6.50 -31.96 -10.18
C VAL A 126 6.18 -33.45 -10.28
N THR A 127 6.43 -34.25 -9.23
CA THR A 127 6.11 -35.69 -9.23
C THR A 127 4.59 -35.96 -9.15
N ARG A 128 3.80 -34.98 -8.72
CA ARG A 128 2.34 -35.03 -8.61
C ARG A 128 1.64 -34.19 -9.69
N ILE A 129 2.36 -33.75 -10.73
CA ILE A 129 1.81 -32.83 -11.73
C ILE A 129 0.70 -33.44 -12.59
N ASP A 130 0.64 -34.78 -12.65
CA ASP A 130 -0.44 -35.51 -13.32
C ASP A 130 -1.77 -35.41 -12.55
N GLU A 131 -1.73 -35.01 -11.28
CA GLU A 131 -2.92 -34.75 -10.48
C GLU A 131 -3.54 -33.39 -10.88
N PRO A 132 -4.83 -33.36 -11.26
CA PRO A 132 -5.47 -32.14 -11.77
C PRO A 132 -5.48 -31.01 -10.74
N GLU A 133 -5.58 -31.34 -9.45
CA GLU A 133 -5.55 -30.40 -8.34
C GLU A 133 -4.25 -29.59 -8.32
N VAL A 134 -3.11 -30.28 -8.35
CA VAL A 134 -1.77 -29.68 -8.29
C VAL A 134 -1.51 -28.80 -9.51
N LEU A 135 -1.84 -29.29 -10.71
CA LEU A 135 -1.67 -28.53 -11.95
C LEU A 135 -2.51 -27.24 -11.95
N VAL A 136 -3.76 -27.33 -11.54
CA VAL A 136 -4.69 -26.18 -11.50
C VAL A 136 -4.24 -25.17 -10.44
N ILE A 137 -3.82 -25.62 -9.26
CA ILE A 137 -3.25 -24.75 -8.23
C ILE A 137 -2.03 -24.00 -8.77
N ALA A 138 -1.12 -24.67 -9.49
CA ALA A 138 0.04 -24.02 -10.08
C ALA A 138 -0.34 -22.94 -11.11
N LEU A 139 -1.30 -23.24 -12.01
CA LEU A 139 -1.79 -22.30 -13.01
C LEU A 139 -2.51 -21.10 -12.38
N THR A 140 -3.34 -21.36 -11.37
CA THR A 140 -4.09 -20.32 -10.65
C THR A 140 -3.22 -19.54 -9.65
N SER A 141 -2.02 -20.01 -9.33
CA SER A 141 -1.02 -19.24 -8.58
C SER A 141 -0.36 -18.13 -9.42
N ILE A 142 -0.41 -18.22 -10.76
CA ILE A 142 0.12 -17.17 -11.65
C ILE A 142 -0.52 -15.81 -11.39
N PRO A 143 -1.87 -15.65 -11.41
CA PRO A 143 -2.49 -14.37 -11.11
C PRO A 143 -2.17 -13.89 -9.68
N PHE A 144 -2.04 -14.79 -8.69
CA PHE A 144 -1.63 -14.42 -7.34
C PHE A 144 -0.27 -13.72 -7.32
N TRP A 145 0.78 -14.36 -7.86
CA TRP A 145 2.14 -13.81 -7.88
C TRP A 145 2.26 -12.55 -8.73
N LEU A 146 1.53 -12.50 -9.86
CA LEU A 146 1.44 -11.31 -10.68
C LEU A 146 0.84 -10.14 -9.90
N LEU A 147 -0.34 -10.34 -9.29
CA LEU A 147 -1.06 -9.28 -8.60
C LEU A 147 -0.32 -8.80 -7.35
N LEU A 148 0.29 -9.71 -6.59
CA LEU A 148 1.16 -9.38 -5.46
C LEU A 148 2.32 -8.49 -5.88
N THR A 149 3.06 -8.89 -6.90
CA THR A 149 4.23 -8.14 -7.40
C THR A 149 3.80 -6.79 -7.95
N LEU A 150 2.73 -6.77 -8.75
CA LEU A 150 2.20 -5.56 -9.35
C LEU A 150 1.77 -4.57 -8.28
N PHE A 151 1.09 -5.05 -7.24
CA PHE A 151 0.68 -4.26 -6.10
C PHE A 151 1.87 -3.54 -5.44
N ILE A 152 2.93 -4.26 -5.10
CA ILE A 152 4.14 -3.70 -4.46
C ILE A 152 4.76 -2.61 -5.34
N LEU A 153 4.94 -2.88 -6.63
CA LEU A 153 5.50 -1.92 -7.59
C LEU A 153 4.62 -0.68 -7.72
N GLN A 154 3.29 -0.83 -7.73
CA GLN A 154 2.35 0.28 -7.81
C GLN A 154 2.35 1.16 -6.56
N VAL A 155 2.46 0.59 -5.36
CA VAL A 155 2.56 1.39 -4.13
C VAL A 155 3.83 2.24 -4.14
N PHE A 156 4.96 1.62 -4.46
CA PHE A 156 6.25 2.31 -4.47
C PHE A 156 6.32 3.42 -5.53
N SER A 157 6.03 3.08 -6.80
CA SER A 157 6.19 3.99 -7.93
C SER A 157 5.23 5.18 -7.89
N ASN A 158 3.95 4.96 -7.56
CA ASN A 158 2.97 6.05 -7.48
C ASN A 158 3.32 7.02 -6.34
N THR A 159 3.77 6.49 -5.19
CA THR A 159 4.18 7.33 -4.06
C THR A 159 5.43 8.14 -4.40
N HIS A 160 6.45 7.50 -4.98
CA HIS A 160 7.67 8.19 -5.40
C HIS A 160 7.38 9.28 -6.43
N TYR A 161 6.54 8.97 -7.43
CA TYR A 161 6.18 9.94 -8.48
C TYR A 161 5.47 11.17 -7.91
N LEU A 162 4.47 10.97 -7.04
CA LEU A 162 3.73 12.08 -6.44
C LEU A 162 4.58 12.89 -5.46
N GLN A 163 5.47 12.25 -4.73
CA GLN A 163 6.46 12.94 -3.91
C GLN A 163 7.37 13.82 -4.78
N GLN A 164 7.90 13.29 -5.88
CA GLN A 164 8.75 14.05 -6.79
C GLN A 164 8.01 15.24 -7.41
N LEU A 165 6.75 15.05 -7.79
CA LEU A 165 5.88 16.12 -8.27
C LEU A 165 5.72 17.23 -7.23
N ALA A 166 5.38 16.88 -5.99
CA ALA A 166 5.20 17.82 -4.89
C ALA A 166 6.48 18.64 -4.62
N SER A 167 7.66 18.00 -4.64
CA SER A 167 8.92 18.65 -4.30
C SER A 167 9.61 19.42 -5.43
N THR A 168 9.25 19.17 -6.69
CA THR A 168 9.93 19.81 -7.84
C THR A 168 9.12 20.97 -8.41
N GLU A 169 7.79 20.90 -8.34
CA GLU A 169 6.93 21.88 -9.02
C GLU A 169 6.38 22.99 -8.12
N GLU A 170 6.51 22.89 -6.79
CA GLU A 170 6.00 23.88 -5.84
C GLU A 170 7.15 24.69 -5.22
N PRO A 171 7.26 25.99 -5.52
CA PRO A 171 8.28 26.86 -4.91
C PRO A 171 7.93 27.32 -3.48
N ASP A 172 6.65 27.28 -3.11
CA ASP A 172 6.18 27.64 -1.77
C ASP A 172 6.32 26.46 -0.80
N SER A 173 7.15 26.63 0.24
CA SER A 173 7.45 25.60 1.23
C SER A 173 6.23 25.17 2.05
N ILE A 174 5.23 26.04 2.25
CA ILE A 174 4.00 25.70 2.99
C ILE A 174 3.10 24.83 2.12
N LYS A 175 2.93 25.18 0.85
CA LYS A 175 2.17 24.38 -0.11
C LYS A 175 2.84 23.03 -0.37
N GLU A 176 4.17 23.01 -0.53
CA GLU A 176 4.95 21.77 -0.66
C GLU A 176 4.68 20.85 0.54
N LEU A 177 4.74 21.39 1.76
CA LEU A 177 4.50 20.60 2.97
C LEU A 177 3.09 20.01 3.03
N ASN A 178 2.07 20.77 2.63
CA ASN A 178 0.69 20.28 2.59
C ASN A 178 0.51 19.14 1.57
N LEU A 179 1.12 19.28 0.38
CA LEU A 179 1.11 18.23 -0.63
C LEU A 179 1.83 16.97 -0.16
N LEU A 180 2.99 17.12 0.49
CA LEU A 180 3.73 15.98 1.05
C LEU A 180 2.93 15.26 2.15
N ARG A 181 2.12 15.98 2.95
CA ARG A 181 1.21 15.37 3.93
C ARG A 181 0.14 14.52 3.25
N GLU A 182 -0.44 14.99 2.14
CA GLU A 182 -1.41 14.21 1.36
C GLU A 182 -0.79 12.96 0.74
N VAL A 183 0.44 13.08 0.20
CA VAL A 183 1.21 11.95 -0.32
C VAL A 183 1.53 10.95 0.79
N PHE A 184 1.89 11.44 1.99
CA PHE A 184 2.15 10.59 3.14
C PHE A 184 0.89 9.83 3.59
N ASP A 185 -0.26 10.50 3.68
CA ASP A 185 -1.53 9.87 4.04
C ASP A 185 -1.95 8.81 3.01
N MET A 186 -1.74 9.08 1.72
CA MET A 186 -1.96 8.12 0.65
C MET A 186 -1.08 6.87 0.83
N ALA A 187 0.23 7.07 1.05
CA ALA A 187 1.20 5.98 1.25
C ALA A 187 0.85 5.15 2.50
N LEU A 188 0.44 5.80 3.58
CA LEU A 188 0.03 5.17 4.83
C LEU A 188 -1.23 4.33 4.66
N SER A 189 -2.25 4.85 3.96
CA SER A 189 -3.47 4.09 3.64
C SER A 189 -3.16 2.86 2.78
N ASN A 190 -2.31 3.01 1.75
CA ASN A 190 -1.93 1.90 0.89
C ASN A 190 -1.12 0.84 1.65
N THR A 191 -0.22 1.27 2.54
CA THR A 191 0.58 0.37 3.39
C THR A 191 -0.28 -0.37 4.40
N LEU A 192 -1.24 0.30 5.03
CA LEU A 192 -2.17 -0.36 5.97
C LEU A 192 -2.93 -1.50 5.28
N ILE A 193 -3.47 -1.24 4.08
CA ILE A 193 -4.16 -2.28 3.31
C ILE A 193 -3.17 -3.40 2.93
N ALA A 194 -1.94 -3.07 2.52
CA ALA A 194 -0.90 -4.06 2.22
C ALA A 194 -0.69 -5.05 3.37
N VAL A 195 -0.46 -4.52 4.57
CA VAL A 195 -0.16 -5.32 5.77
C VAL A 195 -1.36 -6.19 6.15
N CYS A 196 -2.58 -5.69 5.99
CA CYS A 196 -3.78 -6.52 6.18
C CYS A 196 -3.83 -7.71 5.21
N GLY A 197 -3.38 -7.55 3.96
CA GLY A 197 -3.26 -8.66 3.01
C GLY A 197 -2.22 -9.68 3.45
N PHE A 198 -1.03 -9.21 3.86
CA PHE A 198 0.02 -10.09 4.37
C PHE A 198 -0.34 -10.78 5.68
N ALA A 199 -1.23 -10.20 6.48
CA ALA A 199 -1.78 -10.85 7.66
C ALA A 199 -2.62 -12.11 7.31
N LEU A 200 -3.03 -12.30 6.06
CA LEU A 200 -3.75 -13.51 5.62
C LEU A 200 -2.81 -14.65 5.20
N THR A 201 -1.49 -14.44 5.13
CA THR A 201 -0.55 -15.49 4.72
C THR A 201 -0.61 -16.77 5.55
N PRO A 202 -0.91 -16.76 6.88
CA PRO A 202 -0.97 -18.01 7.64
C PRO A 202 -2.00 -19.03 7.12
N ILE A 203 -2.97 -18.63 6.29
CA ILE A 203 -3.95 -19.52 5.65
C ILE A 203 -3.27 -20.68 4.90
N PHE A 204 -2.08 -20.47 4.34
CA PHE A 204 -1.33 -21.50 3.61
C PHE A 204 -0.91 -22.70 4.48
N TRP A 205 -0.82 -22.52 5.79
CA TRP A 205 -0.25 -23.52 6.70
C TRP A 205 -1.22 -23.94 7.81
N ILE A 206 -2.52 -23.68 7.68
CA ILE A 206 -3.50 -24.18 8.66
C ILE A 206 -3.44 -25.71 8.74
N ASN A 207 -3.32 -26.23 9.96
CA ASN A 207 -3.12 -27.64 10.31
C ASN A 207 -1.88 -28.26 9.66
N LYS A 208 -0.86 -27.44 9.39
CA LYS A 208 0.36 -27.85 8.70
C LYS A 208 1.62 -27.15 9.22
N PRO A 209 2.74 -27.89 9.36
CA PRO A 209 4.01 -27.24 9.61
C PRO A 209 4.40 -26.39 8.38
N VAL A 210 4.99 -25.23 8.64
CA VAL A 210 5.51 -24.36 7.59
C VAL A 210 6.76 -25.00 6.97
N PRO A 211 6.79 -25.29 5.65
CA PRO A 211 7.98 -25.81 4.97
C PRO A 211 9.17 -24.86 5.08
N VAL A 212 10.40 -25.41 5.08
CA VAL A 212 11.64 -24.61 5.18
C VAL A 212 11.77 -23.65 3.99
N PHE A 213 11.37 -24.08 2.80
CA PHE A 213 11.34 -23.23 1.62
C PHE A 213 10.42 -22.02 1.81
N ASP A 214 9.22 -22.24 2.32
CA ASP A 214 8.24 -21.19 2.62
C ASP A 214 8.76 -20.20 3.67
N ILE A 215 9.50 -20.66 4.69
CA ILE A 215 10.17 -19.76 5.65
C ILE A 215 11.18 -18.86 4.93
N GLY A 216 11.98 -19.42 4.02
CA GLY A 216 12.96 -18.67 3.22
C GLY A 216 12.28 -17.63 2.33
N VAL A 217 11.25 -18.05 1.58
CA VAL A 217 10.44 -17.17 0.71
C VAL A 217 9.77 -16.08 1.53
N LEU A 218 9.10 -16.42 2.64
CA LEU A 218 8.46 -15.46 3.54
C LEU A 218 9.45 -14.44 4.09
N THR A 219 10.67 -14.87 4.45
CA THR A 219 11.70 -13.96 4.98
C THR A 219 12.17 -12.97 3.91
N VAL A 220 12.49 -13.47 2.72
CA VAL A 220 12.91 -12.64 1.58
C VAL A 220 11.79 -11.67 1.21
N TYR A 221 10.56 -12.17 1.04
CA TYR A 221 9.42 -11.35 0.72
C TYR A 221 9.13 -10.35 1.83
N ALA A 222 9.19 -10.70 3.11
CA ALA A 222 8.99 -9.78 4.21
C ALA A 222 10.01 -8.62 4.18
N ILE A 223 11.29 -8.90 3.90
CA ILE A 223 12.32 -7.87 3.75
C ILE A 223 12.01 -6.97 2.55
N PHE A 224 11.71 -7.55 1.39
CA PHE A 224 11.40 -6.80 0.17
C PHE A 224 10.14 -5.96 0.34
N ILE A 225 9.05 -6.56 0.79
CA ILE A 225 7.77 -5.90 1.04
C ILE A 225 7.93 -4.79 2.07
N SER A 226 8.57 -5.05 3.20
CA SER A 226 8.79 -4.04 4.23
C SER A 226 9.60 -2.87 3.66
N THR A 227 10.66 -3.17 2.91
CA THR A 227 11.45 -2.12 2.23
C THR A 227 10.57 -1.33 1.26
N TYR A 228 9.86 -1.97 0.33
CA TYR A 228 9.10 -1.28 -0.70
C TYR A 228 7.82 -0.58 -0.20
N LEU A 229 7.25 -1.01 0.93
CA LEU A 229 6.10 -0.35 1.57
C LEU A 229 6.53 0.81 2.48
N PHE A 230 7.54 0.61 3.34
CA PHE A 230 7.92 1.61 4.33
C PHE A 230 8.96 2.61 3.82
N LEU A 231 9.86 2.24 2.91
CA LEU A 231 10.84 3.16 2.33
C LEU A 231 10.21 4.41 1.70
N PRO A 232 9.17 4.33 0.85
CA PRO A 232 8.56 5.54 0.28
C PRO A 232 7.97 6.45 1.37
N MET A 233 7.40 5.89 2.44
CA MET A 233 6.94 6.69 3.59
C MET A 233 8.10 7.36 4.32
N ILE A 234 9.22 6.65 4.52
CA ILE A 234 10.42 7.21 5.15
C ILE A 234 10.99 8.36 4.32
N ILE A 235 11.04 8.20 3.00
CA ILE A 235 11.55 9.25 2.09
C ILE A 235 10.64 10.49 2.17
N VAL A 236 9.31 10.32 2.08
CA VAL A 236 8.34 11.43 2.22
C VAL A 236 8.49 12.10 3.58
N ALA A 237 8.57 11.33 4.67
CA ALA A 237 8.71 11.86 6.03
C ALA A 237 10.02 12.64 6.23
N LYS A 238 11.14 12.16 5.65
CA LYS A 238 12.41 12.89 5.65
C LYS A 238 12.28 14.23 4.92
N ARG A 239 11.64 14.27 3.76
CA ARG A 239 11.39 15.52 3.02
C ARG A 239 10.49 16.47 3.80
N MET A 240 9.38 15.96 4.36
CA MET A 240 8.51 16.75 5.22
C MET A 240 9.26 17.39 6.40
N ARG A 241 10.19 16.66 7.03
CA ARG A 241 11.04 17.21 8.09
C ARG A 241 11.93 18.34 7.59
N THR A 242 12.57 18.17 6.43
CA THR A 242 13.42 19.21 5.83
C THR A 242 12.62 20.47 5.51
N VAL A 243 11.48 20.34 4.83
CA VAL A 243 10.61 21.47 4.46
C VAL A 243 10.03 22.13 5.71
N SER A 244 9.59 21.35 6.71
CA SER A 244 9.12 21.89 7.98
C SER A 244 10.19 22.71 8.70
N ASN A 245 11.46 22.29 8.67
CA ASN A 245 12.56 23.05 9.26
C ASN A 245 12.83 24.36 8.50
N ILE A 246 12.66 24.38 7.18
CA ILE A 246 12.78 25.59 6.36
C ILE A 246 11.67 26.59 6.74
N VAL A 247 10.40 26.14 6.73
CA VAL A 247 9.24 26.96 7.13
C VAL A 247 9.40 27.50 8.55
N MET A 248 9.89 26.67 9.49
CA MET A 248 10.13 27.10 10.87
C MET A 248 11.18 28.21 10.98
N LYS A 249 12.26 28.14 10.18
CA LYS A 249 13.31 29.18 10.13
C LYS A 249 12.77 30.49 9.54
N GLU A 250 11.98 30.40 8.48
CA GLU A 250 11.33 31.56 7.85
C GLU A 250 10.39 32.25 8.84
N GLN A 251 9.53 31.48 9.51
CA GLN A 251 8.64 31.99 10.56
C GLN A 251 9.39 32.58 11.76
N GLU A 252 10.56 32.03 12.12
CA GLU A 252 11.40 32.60 13.19
C GLU A 252 11.99 33.95 12.80
N SER A 253 12.38 34.10 11.54
CA SER A 253 12.88 35.37 11.02
C SER A 253 11.78 36.43 10.96
N GLU A 254 10.56 36.07 10.52
CA GLU A 254 9.39 36.96 10.53
C GLU A 254 9.03 37.34 11.97
N LEU A 255 9.02 36.38 12.90
CA LEU A 255 8.74 36.62 14.31
C LEU A 255 9.75 37.60 14.93
N THR A 256 11.05 37.41 14.68
CA THR A 256 12.12 38.29 15.17
C THR A 256 11.96 39.71 14.62
N HIS A 257 11.59 39.84 13.35
CA HIS A 257 11.30 41.13 12.73
C HIS A 257 10.07 41.80 13.36
N LEU A 258 8.97 41.07 13.52
CA LEU A 258 7.74 41.58 14.15
C LEU A 258 7.98 42.00 15.60
N ILE A 259 8.70 41.21 16.41
CA ILE A 259 9.03 41.57 17.79
C ILE A 259 9.84 42.87 17.84
N ARG A 260 10.84 43.04 16.97
CA ARG A 260 11.59 44.30 16.86
C ARG A 260 10.69 45.48 16.50
N GLN A 261 9.76 45.29 15.57
CA GLN A 261 8.80 46.31 15.16
C GLN A 261 7.78 46.65 16.27
N GLN A 262 7.38 45.69 17.10
CA GLN A 262 6.53 45.92 18.28
C GLN A 262 7.21 46.76 19.35
N VAL A 263 8.53 46.59 19.52
CA VAL A 263 9.33 47.41 20.43
C VAL A 263 9.44 48.85 19.90
N SER A 264 9.36 49.05 18.58
CA SER A 264 9.46 50.36 17.92
C SER A 264 8.13 51.10 17.69
N CYS A 265 6.97 50.42 17.72
CA CYS A 265 5.65 51.02 17.46
C CYS A 265 4.61 50.60 18.51
N ASP A 266 3.76 51.52 18.97
CA ASP A 266 2.76 51.30 20.04
C ASP A 266 1.51 50.51 19.60
N VAL A 267 1.60 49.73 18.51
CA VAL A 267 0.52 48.87 17.99
C VAL A 267 0.69 47.46 18.56
N LYS A 268 0.36 47.29 19.85
CA LYS A 268 0.66 46.05 20.60
C LYS A 268 -0.32 44.89 20.33
N LEU A 269 -1.59 45.17 20.07
CA LEU A 269 -2.66 44.17 20.17
C LEU A 269 -2.84 43.31 18.90
N SER A 270 -2.69 43.88 17.70
CA SER A 270 -2.72 43.13 16.44
C SER A 270 -1.45 42.31 16.22
N LEU A 271 -0.29 42.83 16.66
CA LEU A 271 0.98 42.15 16.53
C LEU A 271 1.12 40.97 17.49
N SER A 272 0.65 41.11 18.74
CA SER A 272 0.63 40.03 19.73
C SER A 272 -0.20 38.84 19.29
N LYS A 273 -1.37 39.06 18.68
CA LYS A 273 -2.18 37.97 18.08
C LYS A 273 -1.46 37.28 16.93
N LYS A 274 -0.73 38.04 16.11
CA LYS A 274 0.05 37.48 15.00
C LYS A 274 1.22 36.64 15.51
N ILE A 275 1.90 37.08 16.57
CA ILE A 275 2.96 36.33 17.26
C ILE A 275 2.44 35.00 17.81
N GLU A 276 1.33 35.01 18.56
CA GLU A 276 0.71 33.80 19.11
C GLU A 276 0.31 32.80 18.02
N SER A 277 -0.20 33.30 16.89
CA SER A 277 -0.56 32.46 15.74
C SER A 277 0.66 31.79 15.09
N ILE A 278 1.80 32.49 15.00
CA ILE A 278 3.05 31.95 14.45
C ILE A 278 3.63 30.90 15.40
N GLU A 279 3.59 31.14 16.71
CA GLU A 279 4.09 30.20 17.72
C GLU A 279 3.26 28.90 17.76
N THR A 280 1.93 29.03 17.70
CA THR A 280 1.00 27.90 17.58
C THR A 280 1.24 27.09 16.30
N ASN A 281 1.50 27.79 15.18
CA ASN A 281 1.86 27.14 13.91
C ASN A 281 3.22 26.42 14.00
N LYS A 282 4.21 27.01 14.69
CA LYS A 282 5.52 26.38 14.96
C LYS A 282 5.37 25.10 15.78
N GLU A 283 4.57 25.10 16.84
CA GLU A 283 4.30 23.88 17.62
C GLU A 283 3.64 22.78 16.78
N THR A 284 2.74 23.18 15.89
CA THR A 284 2.05 22.28 14.97
C THR A 284 3.00 21.71 13.91
N LEU A 285 3.90 22.53 13.38
CA LEU A 285 4.97 22.11 12.46
C LEU A 285 5.97 21.16 13.12
N ARG A 286 6.31 21.40 14.39
CA ARG A 286 7.19 20.53 15.18
C ARG A 286 6.62 19.11 15.32
N ARG A 287 5.29 18.96 15.27
CA ARG A 287 4.60 17.67 15.12
C ARG A 287 4.51 17.28 13.65
N ILE A 288 5.62 16.76 13.10
CA ILE A 288 5.74 16.31 11.69
C ILE A 288 4.59 15.35 11.30
N LEU A 289 4.22 14.46 12.22
CA LEU A 289 3.11 13.52 12.07
C LEU A 289 1.97 13.89 13.02
N SER A 290 0.75 13.92 12.49
CA SER A 290 -0.47 14.08 13.29
C SER A 290 -0.68 12.88 14.23
N LYS A 291 -1.45 13.06 15.31
CA LYS A 291 -1.81 11.95 16.21
C LYS A 291 -2.48 10.79 15.44
N THR A 292 -3.33 11.11 14.48
CA THR A 292 -4.01 10.14 13.61
C THR A 292 -3.02 9.37 12.74
N GLN A 293 -2.00 10.04 12.17
CA GLN A 293 -0.96 9.39 11.38
C GLN A 293 -0.09 8.46 12.23
N LYS A 294 0.25 8.84 13.47
CA LYS A 294 0.96 7.97 14.41
C LYS A 294 0.16 6.73 14.77
N LEU A 295 -1.14 6.89 15.03
CA LEU A 295 -2.04 5.77 15.31
C LEU A 295 -2.11 4.81 14.11
N ARG A 296 -2.28 5.34 12.89
CA ARG A 296 -2.30 4.54 11.67
C ARG A 296 -0.97 3.82 11.40
N LEU A 297 0.16 4.44 11.71
CA LEU A 297 1.47 3.80 11.61
C LEU A 297 1.58 2.63 12.59
N LEU A 298 1.08 2.79 13.82
CA LEU A 298 1.02 1.71 14.81
C LEU A 298 0.09 0.59 14.34
N MET A 299 -1.06 0.94 13.73
CA MET A 299 -1.95 -0.04 13.08
C MET A 299 -1.31 -0.76 11.88
N CYS A 300 -0.23 -0.23 11.28
CA CYS A 300 0.52 -0.96 10.25
C CYS A 300 1.47 -2.01 10.84
N MET A 301 1.77 -1.97 12.14
CA MET A 301 2.68 -2.92 12.80
C MET A 301 1.94 -4.07 13.49
N MET A 302 0.65 -3.90 13.79
CA MET A 302 -0.17 -4.87 14.53
C MET A 302 -0.72 -6.07 13.73
N PRO A 303 -1.11 -5.96 12.44
CA PRO A 303 -1.83 -7.05 11.78
C PRO A 303 -1.02 -8.33 11.63
N LEU A 304 0.29 -8.22 11.36
CA LEU A 304 1.18 -9.39 11.25
C LEU A 304 1.31 -10.16 12.57
N PRO A 305 1.74 -9.56 13.70
CA PRO A 305 1.82 -10.32 14.95
C PRO A 305 0.45 -10.82 15.41
N ALA A 306 -0.63 -10.07 15.17
CA ALA A 306 -1.99 -10.52 15.50
C ALA A 306 -2.42 -11.74 14.67
N SER A 307 -2.11 -11.78 13.37
CA SER A 307 -2.47 -12.91 12.52
C SER A 307 -1.69 -14.18 12.87
N TRP A 308 -0.39 -14.05 13.16
CA TRP A 308 0.43 -15.17 13.59
C TRP A 308 0.03 -15.67 14.97
N PHE A 309 -0.35 -14.77 15.90
CA PHE A 309 -0.91 -15.17 17.18
C PHE A 309 -2.24 -15.92 17.01
N PHE A 310 -3.13 -15.43 16.15
CA PHE A 310 -4.39 -16.12 15.84
C PHE A 310 -4.15 -17.49 15.20
N PHE A 311 -3.19 -17.58 14.27
CA PHE A 311 -2.77 -18.84 13.67
C PHE A 311 -2.30 -19.85 14.74
N LEU A 312 -1.38 -19.45 15.62
CA LEU A 312 -0.90 -20.29 16.72
C LEU A 312 -2.03 -20.68 17.69
N PHE A 313 -2.98 -19.78 17.93
CA PHE A 313 -4.16 -20.06 18.74
C PHE A 313 -5.04 -21.13 18.08
N VAL A 314 -5.33 -21.01 16.78
CA VAL A 314 -6.12 -22.02 16.05
C VAL A 314 -5.43 -23.38 16.03
N GLU A 315 -4.12 -23.41 15.79
CA GLU A 315 -3.31 -24.64 15.87
C GLU A 315 -3.35 -25.28 17.27
N SER A 316 -3.50 -24.51 18.35
CA SER A 316 -3.52 -25.07 19.71
C SER A 316 -4.76 -25.89 20.05
N PHE A 317 -5.82 -25.84 19.23
CA PHE A 317 -7.05 -26.62 19.42
C PHE A 317 -7.11 -27.91 18.59
N TYR A 318 -6.09 -28.19 17.78
CA TYR A 318 -5.97 -29.37 16.93
C TYR A 318 -4.70 -30.17 17.26
#